data_AF-A0A936ID57-F1
#
_entry.id   AF-A0A936ID57-F1
#
_cell.length_a   1.000
_cell.length_b   1.000
_cell.length_c   1.000
_cell.angle_alpha   90.00
_cell.angle_beta   90.00
_cell.angle_gamma   90.00
#
_symmetry.space_group_name_H-M   'P 1'
#
loop_
_entity.id
_entity.type
_entity.pdbx_description
1 polymer ?
#
loop_
_entity_poly.entity_id
_entity_poly.type
_entity_poly.pdbx_seq_one_letter_code
_entity_poly.pdbx_strand_id
1 'polypeptide(L)'
;MIEPTLLSNSVKPAEFLGQALRATTTADVEALLAQLPITAEDQYAFNEEQPESGWQEGRLHWLPVGKERGNAGRIKLANQPVNPIAERTVNGMEAIIELARQREMLADASAAPPISPRDAVHRYFGLPPLDQLPKLDDSAQSKAVRANARELARQLRVRLLWDKSDREFTIAVEDDGIGQPPTLVHRTLLSLGSTTKADKPYLIGVFGQGGSSAYAVSKYSWVVSRRASDVLQGTDDGVGWTIVKHVFPKGRRDDYFAYLACHPDGRVPCVSAADADAANVTNGTRFVHIAYDFGRGGSAITRQLYTALNHVLYNPILPFELYAQRQTPDPIYGNGYRLSSLKNRRISKGSEQRDAMVLDKVFPPQPVGK
;
A
#
# COMPACT_ATOMS: atom_id res chain seq x y z
N MET A 1 -32.62 0.60 -13.97
CA MET A 1 -31.31 0.21 -13.40
C MET A 1 -30.52 1.48 -13.25
N ILE A 2 -29.88 1.70 -12.10
CA ILE A 2 -29.05 2.89 -11.89
C ILE A 2 -27.73 2.64 -12.63
N GLU A 3 -27.37 3.53 -13.56
CA GLU A 3 -26.09 3.45 -14.25
C GLU A 3 -24.97 4.08 -13.40
N PRO A 4 -23.73 3.56 -13.46
CA PRO A 4 -22.59 4.19 -12.79
C PRO A 4 -22.32 5.60 -13.32
N THR A 5 -22.06 6.54 -12.42
CA THR A 5 -21.63 7.89 -12.78
C THR A 5 -20.28 7.84 -13.49
N LEU A 6 -20.24 8.26 -14.76
CA LEU A 6 -19.03 8.27 -15.58
C LEU A 6 -18.22 9.54 -15.38
N LEU A 7 -16.90 9.39 -15.17
CA LEU A 7 -16.00 10.53 -14.98
C LEU A 7 -15.95 11.47 -16.20
N SER A 8 -16.07 10.89 -17.39
CA SER A 8 -16.07 11.60 -18.68
C SER A 8 -17.20 12.62 -18.82
N ASN A 9 -18.25 12.53 -18.00
CA ASN A 9 -19.37 13.47 -18.01
C ASN A 9 -19.02 14.82 -17.38
N SER A 10 -17.90 14.92 -16.65
CA SER A 10 -17.54 16.13 -15.90
C SER A 10 -16.14 16.63 -16.18
N VAL A 11 -15.20 15.73 -16.47
CA VAL A 11 -13.80 16.06 -16.75
C VAL A 11 -13.24 15.17 -17.85
N LYS A 12 -12.09 15.55 -18.42
CA LYS A 12 -11.33 14.68 -19.30
C LYS A 12 -10.60 13.60 -18.47
N PRO A 13 -10.91 12.31 -18.62
CA PRO A 13 -10.43 11.29 -17.69
C PRO A 13 -8.91 11.17 -17.59
N ALA A 14 -8.18 11.17 -18.71
CA ALA A 14 -6.72 11.10 -18.71
C ALA A 14 -6.04 12.31 -18.03
N GLU A 15 -6.53 13.52 -18.30
CA GLU A 15 -6.01 14.74 -17.68
C GLU A 15 -6.27 14.75 -16.16
N PHE A 16 -7.50 14.39 -15.76
CA PHE A 16 -7.88 14.27 -14.34
C PHE A 16 -7.01 13.24 -13.61
N LEU A 17 -6.86 12.04 -14.17
CA LEU A 17 -6.04 10.99 -13.56
C LEU A 17 -4.57 11.41 -13.48
N GLY A 18 -4.03 12.04 -14.52
CA GLY A 18 -2.67 12.59 -14.49
C GLY A 18 -2.45 13.63 -13.39
N GLN A 19 -3.44 14.51 -13.15
CA GLN A 19 -3.40 15.46 -12.03
C GLN A 19 -3.51 14.74 -10.68
N ALA A 20 -4.43 13.78 -10.56
CA ALA A 20 -4.63 13.00 -9.34
C ALA A 20 -3.38 12.21 -8.90
N LEU A 21 -2.62 11.66 -9.84
CA LEU A 21 -1.36 10.98 -9.54
C LEU A 21 -0.25 11.92 -9.06
N ARG A 22 -0.37 13.22 -9.31
CA ARG A 22 0.56 14.25 -8.84
C ARG A 22 0.07 14.97 -7.58
N ALA A 23 -1.19 14.75 -7.19
CA ALA A 23 -1.76 15.35 -5.98
C ALA A 23 -1.01 14.84 -4.75
N THR A 24 -0.38 15.75 -4.05
CA THR A 24 0.40 15.46 -2.84
C THR A 24 0.06 16.38 -1.69
N THR A 25 -0.81 17.35 -1.91
CA THR A 25 -1.29 18.27 -0.89
C THR A 25 -2.79 18.20 -0.69
N THR A 26 -3.24 18.70 0.46
CA THR A 26 -4.66 18.91 0.74
C THR A 26 -5.30 19.80 -0.31
N ALA A 27 -4.62 20.88 -0.72
CA ALA A 27 -5.09 21.81 -1.73
C ALA A 27 -5.26 21.13 -3.11
N ASP A 28 -4.31 20.26 -3.51
CA ASP A 28 -4.43 19.50 -4.76
C ASP A 28 -5.69 18.63 -4.77
N VAL A 29 -5.96 17.93 -3.67
CA VAL A 29 -7.13 17.04 -3.55
C VAL A 29 -8.42 17.84 -3.58
N GLU A 30 -8.49 18.95 -2.87
CA GLU A 30 -9.68 19.81 -2.84
C GLU A 30 -9.94 20.44 -4.22
N ALA A 31 -8.90 20.83 -4.95
CA ALA A 31 -9.01 21.32 -6.33
C ALA A 31 -9.52 20.24 -7.31
N LEU A 32 -9.13 18.97 -7.11
CA LEU A 32 -9.65 17.84 -7.89
C LEU A 32 -11.11 17.54 -7.54
N LEU A 33 -11.44 17.51 -6.25
CA LEU A 33 -12.81 17.27 -5.77
C LEU A 33 -13.79 18.33 -6.29
N ALA A 34 -13.36 19.59 -6.39
CA ALA A 34 -14.18 20.69 -6.89
C ALA A 34 -14.62 20.53 -8.36
N GLN A 35 -13.92 19.70 -9.15
CA GLN A 35 -14.26 19.43 -10.56
C GLN A 35 -15.32 18.33 -10.72
N LEU A 36 -15.65 17.61 -9.64
CA LEU A 36 -16.47 16.41 -9.68
C LEU A 36 -17.91 16.67 -9.24
N PRO A 37 -18.91 15.97 -9.82
CA PRO A 37 -20.31 16.10 -9.44
C PRO A 37 -20.57 15.31 -8.15
N ILE A 38 -20.09 15.79 -7.00
CA ILE A 38 -20.21 15.08 -5.73
C ILE A 38 -21.49 15.53 -5.00
N THR A 39 -22.28 14.58 -4.52
CA THR A 39 -23.43 14.84 -3.65
C THR A 39 -22.94 15.30 -2.27
N ALA A 40 -23.55 16.35 -1.73
CA ALA A 40 -23.21 16.85 -0.40
C ALA A 40 -23.51 15.78 0.68
N GLU A 41 -22.71 15.75 1.74
CA GLU A 41 -22.79 14.72 2.80
C GLU A 41 -24.13 14.69 3.54
N ASP A 42 -24.85 15.80 3.57
CA ASP A 42 -26.17 15.92 4.19
C ASP A 42 -27.33 15.55 3.25
N GLN A 43 -27.06 15.37 1.96
CA GLN A 43 -28.05 15.04 0.93
C GLN A 43 -28.13 13.53 0.64
N TYR A 44 -27.20 12.74 1.15
CA TYR A 44 -27.22 11.28 1.02
C TYR A 44 -26.74 10.62 2.31
N ALA A 45 -27.59 9.75 2.86
CA ALA A 45 -27.27 8.94 4.01
C ALA A 45 -27.26 7.46 3.60
N PHE A 46 -26.09 6.83 3.69
CA PHE A 46 -25.95 5.41 3.36
C PHE A 46 -26.86 4.55 4.23
N ASN A 47 -27.69 3.74 3.57
CA ASN A 47 -28.51 2.69 4.16
C ASN A 47 -27.99 1.34 3.64
N GLU A 48 -27.62 0.43 4.52
CA GLU A 48 -27.03 -0.87 4.15
C GLU A 48 -28.03 -1.79 3.46
N GLU A 49 -29.30 -1.74 3.84
CA GLU A 49 -30.37 -2.57 3.27
C GLU A 49 -30.92 -2.00 1.95
N GLN A 50 -30.83 -0.68 1.78
CA GLN A 50 -31.36 0.07 0.62
C GLN A 50 -30.38 1.17 0.18
N PRO A 51 -29.18 0.81 -0.31
CA PRO A 51 -28.15 1.79 -0.67
C PRO A 51 -28.55 2.72 -1.82
N GLU A 52 -29.55 2.35 -2.62
CA GLU A 52 -30.15 3.18 -3.67
C GLU A 52 -31.05 4.30 -3.13
N SER A 53 -31.50 4.20 -1.88
CA SER A 53 -32.40 5.19 -1.27
C SER A 53 -31.70 6.54 -1.13
N GLY A 54 -32.23 7.55 -1.84
CA GLY A 54 -31.64 8.90 -1.86
C GLY A 54 -30.43 9.05 -2.77
N TRP A 55 -30.09 8.01 -3.56
CA TRP A 55 -29.03 8.11 -4.56
C TRP A 55 -29.41 9.08 -5.69
N GLN A 56 -28.48 9.96 -6.06
CA GLN A 56 -28.67 10.94 -7.14
C GLN A 56 -27.92 10.50 -8.41
N GLU A 57 -28.64 10.10 -9.46
CA GLU A 57 -28.02 9.67 -10.72
C GLU A 57 -27.12 10.75 -11.33
N GLY A 58 -26.01 10.33 -11.94
CA GLY A 58 -25.01 11.24 -12.52
C GLY A 58 -24.12 11.95 -11.48
N ARG A 59 -24.23 11.62 -10.19
CA ARG A 59 -23.37 12.15 -9.11
C ARG A 59 -22.57 11.06 -8.41
N LEU A 60 -21.47 11.47 -7.79
CA LEU A 60 -20.65 10.64 -6.89
C LEU A 60 -21.13 10.81 -5.45
N HIS A 61 -21.01 9.75 -4.65
CA HIS A 61 -21.46 9.74 -3.26
C HIS A 61 -20.39 9.22 -2.32
N TRP A 62 -20.43 9.69 -1.07
CA TRP A 62 -19.57 9.19 0.00
C TRP A 62 -20.20 7.93 0.62
N LEU A 63 -19.58 6.77 0.37
CA LEU A 63 -20.00 5.49 0.93
C LEU A 63 -19.07 5.07 2.08
N PRO A 64 -19.56 4.50 3.17
CA PRO A 64 -18.70 4.04 4.25
C PRO A 64 -17.70 2.98 3.75
N VAL A 65 -16.43 3.10 4.17
CA VAL A 65 -15.43 2.05 3.96
C VAL A 65 -15.93 0.74 4.56
N GLY A 66 -15.81 -0.36 3.83
CA GLY A 66 -16.40 -1.65 4.20
C GLY A 66 -17.92 -1.72 4.06
N LYS A 67 -18.58 -0.68 3.53
CA LYS A 67 -20.05 -0.52 3.49
C LYS A 67 -20.72 -0.60 4.85
N GLU A 68 -19.99 -0.24 5.91
CA GLU A 68 -20.47 -0.27 7.28
C GLU A 68 -20.21 1.09 7.94
N ARG A 69 -21.25 1.77 8.42
CA ARG A 69 -21.10 3.06 9.11
C ARG A 69 -20.38 2.95 10.44
N GLY A 70 -20.40 1.78 11.09
CA GLY A 70 -19.68 1.50 12.34
C GLY A 70 -18.15 1.34 12.19
N ASN A 71 -17.57 1.72 11.04
CA ASN A 71 -16.18 1.41 10.71
C ASN A 71 -15.12 2.22 11.50
N ALA A 72 -15.49 3.37 12.09
CA ALA A 72 -14.51 4.25 12.74
C ALA A 72 -13.74 3.56 13.86
N GLY A 73 -14.43 2.76 14.69
CA GLY A 73 -13.80 1.99 15.75
C GLY A 73 -12.72 1.05 15.22
N ARG A 74 -13.01 0.31 14.14
CA ARG A 74 -12.06 -0.63 13.52
C ARG A 74 -10.87 0.08 12.89
N ILE A 75 -11.11 1.20 12.21
CA ILE A 75 -10.07 1.97 11.53
C ILE A 75 -9.15 2.70 12.52
N LYS A 76 -9.67 3.17 13.66
CA LYS A 76 -8.90 3.91 14.68
C LYS A 76 -8.08 3.03 15.64
N LEU A 77 -8.08 1.70 15.48
CA LEU A 77 -7.40 0.76 16.40
C LEU A 77 -5.86 0.83 16.36
N ALA A 78 -5.23 1.51 15.41
CA ALA A 78 -3.77 1.53 15.31
C ALA A 78 -3.11 2.51 16.30
N ASN A 79 -2.19 1.98 17.11
CA ASN A 79 -1.49 2.74 18.14
C ASN A 79 -0.26 3.52 17.64
N GLN A 80 0.25 3.26 16.43
CA GLN A 80 1.47 3.89 15.91
C GLN A 80 1.35 4.24 14.43
N PRO A 81 1.65 5.48 14.01
CA PRO A 81 1.45 5.95 12.64
C PRO A 81 2.41 5.32 11.62
N VAL A 82 3.45 4.60 12.06
CA VAL A 82 4.35 3.85 11.15
C VAL A 82 3.80 2.48 10.77
N ASN A 83 3.01 1.85 11.64
CA ASN A 83 2.46 0.52 11.38
C ASN A 83 1.59 0.46 10.10
N PRO A 84 0.67 1.42 9.85
CA PRO A 84 -0.11 1.42 8.62
C PRO A 84 0.77 1.48 7.36
N ILE A 85 1.89 2.21 7.42
CA ILE A 85 2.84 2.30 6.30
C ILE A 85 3.48 0.94 6.05
N ALA A 86 4.00 0.30 7.09
CA ALA A 86 4.62 -1.02 6.98
C ALA A 86 3.63 -2.07 6.44
N GLU A 87 2.38 -2.04 6.89
CA GLU A 87 1.34 -2.94 6.40
C GLU A 87 0.98 -2.68 4.93
N ARG A 88 0.90 -1.42 4.49
CA ARG A 88 0.73 -1.10 3.07
C ARG A 88 1.93 -1.56 2.25
N THR A 89 3.15 -1.43 2.76
CA THR A 89 4.36 -1.97 2.12
C THR A 89 4.28 -3.49 1.99
N VAL A 90 3.88 -4.22 3.05
CA VAL A 90 3.68 -5.67 3.01
C VAL A 90 2.62 -6.08 1.98
N ASN A 91 1.49 -5.36 1.92
CA ASN A 91 0.47 -5.60 0.89
C ASN A 91 1.04 -5.43 -0.54
N GLY A 92 1.93 -4.46 -0.76
CA GLY A 92 2.63 -4.31 -2.04
C GLY A 92 3.55 -5.49 -2.36
N MET A 93 4.28 -6.03 -1.37
CA MET A 93 5.10 -7.25 -1.56
C MET A 93 4.23 -8.45 -1.97
N GLU A 94 3.08 -8.62 -1.30
CA GLU A 94 2.13 -9.68 -1.60
C GLU A 94 1.49 -9.50 -2.98
N ALA A 95 1.22 -8.26 -3.41
CA ALA A 95 0.69 -7.98 -4.74
C ALA A 95 1.68 -8.36 -5.85
N ILE A 96 2.97 -8.14 -5.65
CA ILE A 96 4.04 -8.56 -6.58
C ILE A 96 4.13 -10.10 -6.65
N ILE A 97 4.07 -10.78 -5.51
CA ILE A 97 4.05 -12.25 -5.46
C ILE A 97 2.80 -12.82 -6.12
N GLU A 98 1.63 -12.23 -5.87
CA GLU A 98 0.37 -12.67 -6.46
C GLU A 98 0.38 -12.51 -7.98
N LEU A 99 0.98 -11.43 -8.51
CA LEU A 99 1.16 -11.28 -9.96
C LEU A 99 1.99 -12.42 -10.55
N ALA A 100 3.12 -12.75 -9.91
CA ALA A 100 3.96 -13.87 -10.34
C ALA A 100 3.21 -15.21 -10.27
N ARG A 101 2.43 -15.44 -9.20
CA ARG A 101 1.61 -16.64 -9.06
C ARG A 101 0.54 -16.75 -10.15
N GLN A 102 -0.14 -15.66 -10.49
CA GLN A 102 -1.15 -15.68 -11.56
C GLN A 102 -0.51 -15.97 -12.92
N ARG A 103 0.67 -15.40 -13.20
CA ARG A 103 1.43 -15.71 -14.42
C ARG A 103 1.83 -17.18 -14.50
N GLU A 104 2.27 -17.77 -13.38
CA GLU A 104 2.55 -19.21 -13.32
C GLU A 104 1.30 -20.04 -13.59
N MET A 105 0.16 -19.69 -12.99
CA MET A 105 -1.11 -20.41 -13.21
C MET A 105 -1.62 -20.30 -14.66
N LEU A 106 -1.33 -19.19 -15.34
CA LEU A 106 -1.63 -19.05 -16.77
C LEU A 106 -0.73 -19.92 -17.65
N ALA A 107 0.54 -20.10 -17.27
CA ALA A 107 1.47 -20.97 -17.97
C ALA A 107 1.21 -22.45 -17.67
N ASP A 108 0.86 -22.78 -16.43
CA ASP A 108 0.53 -24.12 -15.96
C ASP A 108 -0.51 -24.05 -14.82
N ALA A 109 -1.77 -24.33 -15.17
CA ALA A 109 -2.89 -24.32 -14.23
C ALA A 109 -2.76 -25.41 -13.13
N SER A 110 -1.93 -26.43 -13.34
CA SER A 110 -1.70 -27.51 -12.39
C SER A 110 -0.56 -27.23 -11.41
N ALA A 111 0.18 -26.14 -11.60
CA ALA A 111 1.32 -25.79 -10.77
C ALA A 111 0.91 -25.63 -9.30
N ALA A 112 1.51 -26.43 -8.41
CA ALA A 112 1.27 -26.32 -6.98
C ALA A 112 1.71 -24.94 -6.43
N PRO A 113 0.95 -24.32 -5.51
CA PRO A 113 1.31 -23.04 -4.94
C PRO A 113 2.60 -23.15 -4.11
N PRO A 114 3.39 -22.06 -3.98
CA PRO A 114 4.51 -22.03 -3.06
C PRO A 114 4.04 -22.27 -1.62
N ILE A 115 4.86 -22.92 -0.81
CA ILE A 115 4.48 -23.36 0.55
C ILE A 115 4.69 -22.29 1.63
N SER A 116 5.36 -21.19 1.28
CA SER A 116 5.60 -20.06 2.17
C SER A 116 5.91 -18.79 1.38
N PRO A 117 5.87 -17.59 1.98
CA PRO A 117 6.25 -16.36 1.30
C PRO A 117 7.72 -16.36 0.86
N ARG A 118 8.62 -16.98 1.65
CA ARG A 118 10.04 -17.11 1.29
C ARG A 118 10.26 -18.06 0.12
N ASP A 119 9.51 -19.16 0.09
CA ASP A 119 9.50 -20.09 -1.03
C ASP A 119 9.02 -19.40 -2.32
N ALA A 120 7.95 -18.61 -2.24
CA ALA A 120 7.46 -17.82 -3.36
C ALA A 120 8.52 -16.84 -3.89
N VAL A 121 9.21 -16.13 -2.98
CA VAL A 121 10.26 -15.19 -3.36
C VAL A 121 11.44 -15.89 -4.03
N HIS A 122 11.84 -17.04 -3.50
CA HIS A 122 12.90 -17.84 -4.11
C HIS A 122 12.49 -18.38 -5.48
N ARG A 123 11.29 -18.96 -5.59
CA ARG A 123 10.76 -19.58 -6.82
C ARG A 123 10.58 -18.56 -7.95
N TYR A 124 9.97 -17.41 -7.66
CA TYR A 124 9.60 -16.44 -8.70
C TYR A 124 10.70 -15.42 -8.99
N PHE A 125 11.57 -15.13 -8.03
CA PHE A 125 12.57 -14.07 -8.17
C PHE A 125 14.00 -14.54 -7.92
N GLY A 126 14.23 -15.81 -7.61
CA GLY A 126 15.58 -16.36 -7.38
C GLY A 126 16.31 -15.69 -6.22
N LEU A 127 15.60 -15.02 -5.30
CA LEU A 127 16.21 -14.31 -4.19
C LEU A 127 16.30 -15.19 -2.95
N PRO A 128 17.45 -15.24 -2.27
CA PRO A 128 17.52 -15.79 -0.92
C PRO A 128 16.85 -14.83 0.08
N PRO A 129 16.68 -15.23 1.36
CA PRO A 129 16.37 -14.28 2.42
C PRO A 129 17.30 -13.06 2.38
N LEU A 130 16.76 -11.85 2.54
CA LEU A 130 17.49 -10.63 2.22
C LEU A 130 18.72 -10.44 3.12
N ASP A 131 18.70 -10.92 4.36
CA ASP A 131 19.85 -10.91 5.27
C ASP A 131 21.02 -11.83 4.83
N GLN A 132 20.81 -12.66 3.80
CA GLN A 132 21.86 -13.47 3.17
C GLN A 132 22.50 -12.77 1.96
N LEU A 133 21.85 -11.78 1.35
CA LEU A 133 22.42 -11.04 0.19
C LEU A 133 23.82 -10.45 0.45
N PRO A 134 24.14 -9.89 1.64
CA PRO A 134 25.48 -9.40 1.96
C PRO A 134 26.54 -10.49 2.15
N LYS A 135 26.11 -11.75 2.32
CA LYS A 135 26.96 -12.90 2.60
C LYS A 135 27.31 -13.68 1.34
N LEU A 136 26.66 -13.37 0.23
CA LEU A 136 26.95 -13.93 -1.08
C LEU A 136 28.37 -13.52 -1.52
N ASP A 137 29.06 -14.41 -2.23
CA ASP A 137 30.39 -14.18 -2.77
C ASP A 137 30.40 -13.14 -3.92
N ASP A 138 31.56 -12.96 -4.54
CA ASP A 138 31.76 -12.04 -5.68
C ASP A 138 31.68 -12.71 -7.06
N SER A 139 31.14 -13.94 -7.11
CA SER A 139 30.88 -14.64 -8.37
C SER A 139 29.92 -13.85 -9.26
N ALA A 140 29.95 -14.16 -10.57
CA ALA A 140 29.03 -13.56 -11.53
C ALA A 140 27.55 -13.83 -11.16
N GLN A 141 27.26 -15.04 -10.66
CA GLN A 141 25.92 -15.43 -10.20
C GLN A 141 25.45 -14.58 -9.02
N SER A 142 26.28 -14.43 -7.98
CA SER A 142 25.95 -13.60 -6.82
C SER A 142 25.74 -12.13 -7.18
N LYS A 143 26.50 -11.60 -8.14
CA LYS A 143 26.30 -10.24 -8.68
C LYS A 143 24.96 -10.11 -9.41
N ALA A 144 24.56 -11.12 -10.19
CA ALA A 144 23.26 -11.15 -10.86
C ALA A 144 22.09 -11.21 -9.85
N VAL A 145 22.20 -12.01 -8.79
CA VAL A 145 21.20 -12.06 -7.70
C VAL A 145 21.05 -10.69 -7.03
N ARG A 146 22.17 -10.02 -6.70
CA ARG A 146 22.14 -8.65 -6.15
C ARG A 146 21.58 -7.62 -7.13
N ALA A 147 21.81 -7.79 -8.43
CA ALA A 147 21.22 -6.93 -9.45
C ALA A 147 19.70 -7.13 -9.53
N ASN A 148 19.23 -8.38 -9.51
CA ASN A 148 17.80 -8.69 -9.50
C ASN A 148 17.09 -8.14 -8.27
N ALA A 149 17.71 -8.25 -7.08
CA ALA A 149 17.16 -7.67 -5.86
C ALA A 149 16.98 -6.14 -5.95
N ARG A 150 17.91 -5.44 -6.64
CA ARG A 150 17.78 -4.00 -6.88
C ARG A 150 16.66 -3.66 -7.85
N GLU A 151 16.47 -4.47 -8.89
CA GLU A 151 15.37 -4.28 -9.83
C GLU A 151 14.01 -4.50 -9.15
N LEU A 152 13.89 -5.57 -8.36
CA LEU A 152 12.68 -5.87 -7.62
C LEU A 152 12.34 -4.78 -6.58
N ALA A 153 13.36 -4.16 -5.98
CA ALA A 153 13.15 -3.05 -5.04
C ALA A 153 12.46 -1.84 -5.70
N ARG A 154 12.67 -1.62 -7.00
CA ARG A 154 12.04 -0.52 -7.75
C ARG A 154 10.55 -0.71 -7.92
N GLN A 155 10.07 -1.95 -7.88
CA GLN A 155 8.65 -2.29 -8.06
C GLN A 155 7.80 -1.97 -6.82
N LEU A 156 8.42 -1.65 -5.68
CA LEU A 156 7.72 -1.26 -4.46
C LEU A 156 8.38 -0.02 -3.87
N ARG A 157 7.64 1.08 -3.80
CA ARG A 157 8.15 2.39 -3.44
C ARG A 157 7.34 2.97 -2.29
N VAL A 158 8.04 3.45 -1.27
CA VAL A 158 7.46 4.23 -0.17
C VAL A 158 8.04 5.63 -0.27
N ARG A 159 7.20 6.65 -0.42
CA ARG A 159 7.62 8.05 -0.53
C ARG A 159 7.08 8.84 0.65
N LEU A 160 7.97 9.52 1.35
CA LEU A 160 7.63 10.55 2.33
C LEU A 160 7.94 11.91 1.72
N LEU A 161 6.87 12.65 1.47
CA LEU A 161 6.90 14.02 0.99
C LEU A 161 6.53 14.95 2.14
N TRP A 162 7.09 16.15 2.12
CA TRP A 162 6.76 17.21 3.05
C TRP A 162 6.52 18.47 2.26
N ASP A 163 5.29 18.96 2.33
CA ASP A 163 5.00 20.28 1.84
C ASP A 163 5.41 21.32 2.90
N LYS A 164 6.23 22.28 2.48
CA LYS A 164 6.74 23.32 3.40
C LYS A 164 5.73 24.44 3.64
N SER A 165 4.86 24.71 2.67
CA SER A 165 3.88 25.80 2.72
C SER A 165 2.79 25.45 3.73
N ASP A 166 2.16 24.30 3.51
CA ASP A 166 0.98 23.84 4.24
C ASP A 166 1.37 22.98 5.45
N ARG A 167 2.68 22.71 5.60
CA ARG A 167 3.27 21.98 6.72
C ARG A 167 2.62 20.61 6.91
N GLU A 168 2.43 19.91 5.81
CA GLU A 168 1.78 18.61 5.77
C GLU A 168 2.70 17.53 5.22
N PHE A 169 2.56 16.33 5.78
CA PHE A 169 3.23 15.14 5.28
C PHE A 169 2.33 14.40 4.31
N THR A 170 2.95 13.81 3.30
CA THR A 170 2.29 12.86 2.41
C THR A 170 3.09 11.57 2.34
N ILE A 171 2.41 10.46 2.56
CA ILE A 171 2.95 9.11 2.40
C ILE A 171 2.33 8.48 1.17
N ALA A 172 3.15 8.17 0.17
CA ALA A 172 2.75 7.32 -0.94
C ALA A 172 3.34 5.92 -0.78
N VAL A 173 2.52 4.88 -0.93
CA VAL A 173 2.96 3.49 -1.07
C VAL A 173 2.47 3.00 -2.42
N GLU A 174 3.41 2.62 -3.28
CA GLU A 174 3.18 2.30 -4.69
C GLU A 174 3.82 0.95 -5.01
N ASP A 175 3.05 0.01 -5.52
CA ASP A 175 3.55 -1.26 -6.04
C ASP A 175 3.25 -1.41 -7.54
N ASP A 176 4.09 -2.15 -8.24
CA ASP A 176 3.86 -2.62 -9.63
C ASP A 176 3.34 -4.07 -9.62
N GLY A 177 2.61 -4.46 -8.57
CA GLY A 177 2.06 -5.79 -8.38
C GLY A 177 0.78 -6.03 -9.18
N ILE A 178 0.00 -7.04 -8.78
CA ILE A 178 -1.16 -7.49 -9.56
C ILE A 178 -2.23 -6.42 -9.78
N GLY A 179 -2.37 -5.46 -8.84
CA GLY A 179 -3.45 -4.48 -8.83
C GLY A 179 -4.85 -5.10 -8.76
N GLN A 180 -5.87 -4.25 -8.89
CA GLN A 180 -7.28 -4.62 -8.83
C GLN A 180 -8.04 -4.01 -10.02
N PRO A 181 -8.98 -4.76 -10.62
CA PRO A 181 -9.85 -4.19 -11.63
C PRO A 181 -10.83 -3.22 -10.95
N PRO A 182 -11.34 -2.19 -11.66
CA PRO A 182 -12.17 -1.15 -11.05
C PRO A 182 -13.38 -1.70 -10.28
N THR A 183 -13.99 -2.75 -10.83
CA THR A 183 -15.17 -3.42 -10.27
C THR A 183 -14.91 -4.10 -8.93
N LEU A 184 -13.66 -4.46 -8.60
CA LEU A 184 -13.32 -5.17 -7.36
C LEU A 184 -12.69 -4.29 -6.28
N VAL A 185 -12.25 -3.06 -6.59
CA VAL A 185 -11.58 -2.16 -5.62
C VAL A 185 -12.37 -2.03 -4.32
N HIS A 186 -13.70 -1.89 -4.41
CA HIS A 186 -14.57 -1.73 -3.26
C HIS A 186 -14.74 -2.99 -2.40
N ARG A 187 -14.54 -4.18 -2.98
CA ARG A 187 -14.64 -5.48 -2.30
C ARG A 187 -13.30 -5.98 -1.77
N THR A 188 -12.20 -5.37 -2.24
CA THR A 188 -10.83 -5.75 -1.86
C THR A 188 -10.20 -4.63 -1.04
N LEU A 189 -9.69 -3.59 -1.70
CA LEU A 189 -8.89 -2.50 -1.11
C LEU A 189 -9.65 -1.64 -0.11
N LEU A 190 -10.97 -1.52 -0.26
CA LEU A 190 -11.85 -0.71 0.61
C LEU A 190 -12.76 -1.56 1.51
N SER A 191 -12.54 -2.87 1.53
CA SER A 191 -13.26 -3.76 2.45
C SER A 191 -12.62 -3.76 3.84
N LEU A 192 -13.39 -4.10 4.86
CA LEU A 192 -12.89 -4.28 6.23
C LEU A 192 -13.16 -5.72 6.68
N GLY A 193 -12.11 -6.44 7.08
CA GLY A 193 -12.25 -7.79 7.63
C GLY A 193 -12.54 -8.90 6.62
N SER A 194 -12.68 -8.58 5.32
CA SER A 194 -12.72 -9.58 4.26
C SER A 194 -11.31 -9.93 3.81
N THR A 195 -10.91 -11.20 3.90
CA THR A 195 -9.63 -11.68 3.41
C THR A 195 -9.78 -13.00 2.68
N THR A 196 -9.19 -13.09 1.49
CA THR A 196 -9.01 -14.36 0.77
C THR A 196 -7.56 -14.87 0.93
N LYS A 197 -6.78 -14.26 1.83
CA LYS A 197 -5.36 -14.59 2.05
C LYS A 197 -5.17 -15.80 2.96
N ALA A 198 -6.21 -16.22 3.69
CA ALA A 198 -6.14 -17.34 4.65
C ALA A 198 -5.70 -18.65 3.98
N ASP A 199 -6.15 -18.89 2.74
CA ASP A 199 -5.85 -20.12 2.00
C ASP A 199 -4.62 -20.01 1.09
N LYS A 200 -3.85 -18.93 1.20
CA LYS A 200 -2.69 -18.64 0.36
C LYS A 200 -1.40 -18.69 1.19
N PRO A 201 -0.79 -19.88 1.38
CA PRO A 201 0.37 -20.04 2.26
C PRO A 201 1.60 -19.24 1.79
N TYR A 202 1.63 -18.84 0.52
CA TYR A 202 2.68 -18.03 -0.08
C TYR A 202 2.55 -16.51 0.19
N LEU A 203 1.53 -16.08 0.93
CA LEU A 203 1.35 -14.69 1.38
C LEU A 203 1.60 -14.57 2.90
N ILE A 204 2.00 -13.39 3.38
CA ILE A 204 2.40 -13.17 4.78
C ILE A 204 1.21 -13.28 5.73
N GLY A 205 0.00 -12.97 5.27
CA GLY A 205 -1.24 -13.28 5.98
C GLY A 205 -2.10 -12.08 6.36
N VAL A 206 -3.02 -12.32 7.30
CA VAL A 206 -4.18 -11.47 7.60
C VAL A 206 -3.83 -10.29 8.52
N PHE A 207 -2.95 -9.40 8.09
CA PHE A 207 -2.87 -8.05 8.66
C PHE A 207 -4.00 -7.15 8.10
N GLY A 208 -5.19 -7.74 7.86
CA GLY A 208 -6.27 -7.21 7.03
C GLY A 208 -7.05 -6.02 7.60
N GLN A 209 -6.53 -5.35 8.63
CA GLN A 209 -7.19 -4.19 9.25
C GLN A 209 -6.27 -2.97 9.41
N GLY A 210 -4.96 -3.15 9.59
CA GLY A 210 -4.09 -2.01 9.90
C GLY A 210 -3.70 -1.18 8.67
N GLY A 211 -3.78 -1.71 7.44
CA GLY A 211 -3.65 -0.89 6.23
C GLY A 211 -4.72 0.22 6.18
N SER A 212 -5.95 -0.07 6.60
CA SER A 212 -7.05 0.90 6.65
C SER A 212 -6.88 1.90 7.79
N SER A 213 -6.09 1.59 8.82
CA SER A 213 -5.82 2.54 9.90
C SER A 213 -5.00 3.77 9.47
N ALA A 214 -4.36 3.71 8.30
CA ALA A 214 -3.76 4.89 7.66
C ALA A 214 -4.81 6.00 7.42
N TYR A 215 -6.08 5.64 7.22
CA TYR A 215 -7.16 6.62 7.05
C TYR A 215 -7.40 7.44 8.32
N ALA A 216 -7.19 6.87 9.51
CA ALA A 216 -7.39 7.57 10.78
C ALA A 216 -6.36 8.69 11.01
N VAL A 217 -5.18 8.54 10.43
CA VAL A 217 -4.06 9.48 10.58
C VAL A 217 -3.85 10.32 9.32
N SER A 218 -4.82 10.40 8.42
CA SER A 218 -4.72 11.21 7.20
C SER A 218 -5.98 12.04 7.01
N LYS A 219 -5.87 13.25 6.46
CA LYS A 219 -7.05 14.03 6.06
C LYS A 219 -7.74 13.39 4.84
N TYR A 220 -6.94 13.03 3.85
CA TYR A 220 -7.39 12.32 2.64
C TYR A 220 -6.50 11.11 2.37
N SER A 221 -7.06 10.10 1.73
CA SER A 221 -6.29 9.01 1.16
C SER A 221 -6.75 8.69 -0.24
N TRP A 222 -5.90 8.98 -1.21
CA TRP A 222 -6.13 8.67 -2.61
C TRP A 222 -5.76 7.20 -2.87
N VAL A 223 -6.64 6.46 -3.55
CA VAL A 223 -6.45 5.06 -3.91
C VAL A 223 -6.58 4.96 -5.42
N VAL A 224 -5.56 4.42 -6.09
CA VAL A 224 -5.58 4.05 -7.52
C VAL A 224 -5.17 2.60 -7.64
N SER A 225 -5.87 1.84 -8.45
CA SER A 225 -5.43 0.48 -8.79
C SER A 225 -5.77 0.15 -10.24
N ARG A 226 -4.84 -0.52 -10.92
CA ARG A 226 -5.02 -1.08 -12.25
C ARG A 226 -4.56 -2.53 -12.23
N ARG A 227 -5.41 -3.44 -12.66
CA ARG A 227 -5.02 -4.85 -12.79
C ARG A 227 -3.99 -5.01 -13.90
N ALA A 228 -3.01 -5.88 -13.70
CA ALA A 228 -2.07 -6.24 -14.76
C ALA A 228 -2.80 -6.85 -15.96
N SER A 229 -2.54 -6.29 -17.15
CA SER A 229 -3.30 -6.57 -18.38
C SER A 229 -3.14 -8.01 -18.86
N ASP A 230 -2.02 -8.65 -18.53
CA ASP A 230 -1.73 -10.05 -18.85
C ASP A 230 -2.44 -11.06 -17.93
N VAL A 231 -3.07 -10.61 -16.84
CA VAL A 231 -3.77 -11.47 -15.86
C VAL A 231 -5.22 -11.04 -15.60
N LEU A 232 -5.86 -10.38 -16.57
CA LEU A 232 -7.24 -9.92 -16.47
C LEU A 232 -8.25 -11.06 -16.27
N GLN A 233 -8.03 -12.23 -16.86
CA GLN A 233 -8.88 -13.43 -16.67
C GLN A 233 -10.40 -13.13 -16.81
N GLY A 234 -10.78 -12.32 -17.79
CA GLY A 234 -12.18 -11.96 -18.06
C GLY A 234 -12.71 -10.75 -17.27
N THR A 235 -11.88 -10.09 -16.46
CA THR A 235 -12.24 -8.78 -15.87
C THR A 235 -11.89 -7.63 -16.80
N ASP A 236 -12.62 -6.53 -16.71
CA ASP A 236 -12.34 -5.31 -17.47
C ASP A 236 -10.96 -4.72 -17.13
N ASP A 237 -10.24 -4.25 -18.15
CA ASP A 237 -9.10 -3.35 -17.98
C ASP A 237 -9.59 -1.93 -17.66
N GLY A 238 -8.67 -1.09 -17.19
CA GLY A 238 -8.92 0.25 -16.73
C GLY A 238 -8.50 0.42 -15.28
N VAL A 239 -8.64 1.65 -14.80
CA VAL A 239 -8.17 2.05 -13.48
C VAL A 239 -9.37 2.35 -12.61
N GLY A 240 -9.45 1.72 -11.45
CA GLY A 240 -10.36 2.12 -10.39
C GLY A 240 -9.67 3.11 -9.46
N TRP A 241 -10.37 4.17 -9.09
CA TRP A 241 -9.84 5.17 -8.16
C TRP A 241 -10.89 5.68 -7.19
N THR A 242 -10.44 6.11 -6.01
CA THR A 242 -11.30 6.79 -5.02
C THR A 242 -10.48 7.69 -4.11
N ILE A 243 -11.15 8.61 -3.43
CA ILE A 243 -10.63 9.27 -2.22
C ILE A 243 -11.33 8.68 -1.02
N VAL A 244 -10.59 8.44 0.06
CA VAL A 244 -11.11 8.15 1.40
C VAL A 244 -10.93 9.38 2.29
N LYS A 245 -11.93 9.70 3.10
CA LYS A 245 -11.87 10.76 4.12
C LYS A 245 -12.67 10.40 5.37
N HIS A 246 -12.44 11.15 6.44
CA HIS A 246 -13.25 11.08 7.66
C HIS A 246 -14.49 11.98 7.50
N VAL A 247 -15.67 11.44 7.80
CA VAL A 247 -16.96 12.12 7.70
C VAL A 247 -17.55 12.29 9.09
N PHE A 248 -18.01 13.52 9.37
CA PHE A 248 -18.64 13.92 10.63
C PHE A 248 -20.08 14.36 10.36
N PRO A 249 -21.05 13.43 10.38
CA PRO A 249 -22.43 13.77 10.00
C PRO A 249 -23.05 14.77 10.96
N LYS A 250 -23.74 15.77 10.41
CA LYS A 250 -24.44 16.79 11.20
C LYS A 250 -25.52 16.14 12.07
N GLY A 251 -25.54 16.49 13.35
CA GLY A 251 -26.57 16.02 14.30
C GLY A 251 -26.41 14.57 14.75
N ARG A 252 -25.28 13.92 14.46
CA ARG A 252 -24.99 12.54 14.89
C ARG A 252 -23.65 12.46 15.62
N ARG A 253 -23.49 11.43 16.44
CA ARG A 253 -22.26 11.15 17.20
C ARG A 253 -21.37 10.10 16.53
N ASP A 254 -21.93 9.29 15.62
CA ASP A 254 -21.19 8.28 14.88
C ASP A 254 -20.46 8.90 13.69
N ASP A 255 -19.15 9.14 13.87
CA ASP A 255 -18.24 9.44 12.77
C ASP A 255 -17.86 8.15 12.02
N TYR A 256 -17.49 8.29 10.75
CA TYR A 256 -17.09 7.15 9.92
C TYR A 256 -16.15 7.57 8.80
N PHE A 257 -15.39 6.62 8.27
CA PHE A 257 -14.56 6.83 7.10
C PHE A 257 -15.35 6.46 5.85
N ALA A 258 -15.30 7.33 4.85
CA ALA A 258 -16.06 7.16 3.61
C ALA A 258 -15.15 7.27 2.39
N TYR A 259 -15.55 6.62 1.30
CA TYR A 259 -14.90 6.69 0.01
C TYR A 259 -15.87 7.17 -1.07
N LEU A 260 -15.35 7.76 -2.15
CA LEU A 260 -16.17 8.16 -3.30
C LEU A 260 -16.60 6.94 -4.14
N ALA A 261 -17.90 6.78 -4.31
CA ALA A 261 -18.50 5.74 -5.14
C ALA A 261 -19.27 6.36 -6.31
N CYS A 262 -19.28 5.66 -7.44
CA CYS A 262 -20.04 6.03 -8.64
C CYS A 262 -21.36 5.28 -8.77
N HIS A 263 -21.65 4.31 -7.89
CA HIS A 263 -22.87 3.50 -7.92
C HIS A 263 -23.26 3.01 -6.49
N PRO A 264 -24.56 2.79 -6.19
CA PRO A 264 -25.04 2.34 -4.87
C PRO A 264 -24.42 1.04 -4.36
N ASP A 265 -24.07 0.13 -5.27
CA ASP A 265 -23.36 -1.12 -4.95
C ASP A 265 -21.91 -0.91 -4.48
N GLY A 266 -21.45 0.33 -4.36
CA GLY A 266 -20.13 0.68 -3.87
C GLY A 266 -19.02 0.67 -4.91
N ARG A 267 -19.31 0.41 -6.20
CA ARG A 267 -18.30 0.56 -7.27
C ARG A 267 -17.66 1.96 -7.22
N VAL A 268 -16.35 1.98 -7.40
CA VAL A 268 -15.56 3.21 -7.43
C VAL A 268 -15.59 3.82 -8.83
N PRO A 269 -15.40 5.14 -8.97
CA PRO A 269 -15.13 5.76 -10.27
C PRO A 269 -14.00 5.03 -11.01
N CYS A 270 -14.13 4.96 -12.33
CA CYS A 270 -13.15 4.31 -13.18
C CYS A 270 -12.77 5.17 -14.37
N VAL A 271 -11.59 4.89 -14.94
CA VAL A 271 -11.21 5.37 -16.28
C VAL A 271 -10.89 4.19 -17.17
N SER A 272 -11.03 4.40 -18.49
CA SER A 272 -10.73 3.39 -19.50
C SER A 272 -9.23 3.03 -19.52
N ALA A 273 -8.89 1.88 -20.10
CA ALA A 273 -7.50 1.50 -20.36
C ALA A 273 -6.76 2.55 -21.22
N ALA A 274 -7.42 3.08 -22.26
CA ALA A 274 -6.84 4.08 -23.14
C ALA A 274 -6.51 5.40 -22.41
N ASP A 275 -7.41 5.85 -21.53
CA ASP A 275 -7.16 7.04 -20.69
C ASP A 275 -6.05 6.78 -19.65
N ALA A 276 -5.99 5.57 -19.11
CA ALA A 276 -4.94 5.15 -18.18
C ALA A 276 -3.57 5.15 -18.87
N ASP A 277 -3.48 4.61 -20.09
CA ASP A 277 -2.26 4.61 -20.90
C ASP A 277 -1.83 6.05 -21.24
N ALA A 278 -2.77 6.91 -21.63
CA ALA A 278 -2.50 8.33 -21.88
C ALA A 278 -2.00 9.07 -20.62
N ALA A 279 -2.44 8.65 -19.44
CA ALA A 279 -1.96 9.15 -18.14
C ALA A 279 -0.67 8.46 -17.65
N ASN A 280 -0.09 7.52 -18.42
CA ASN A 280 1.06 6.69 -18.06
C ASN A 280 0.87 5.86 -16.78
N VAL A 281 -0.33 5.31 -16.58
CA VAL A 281 -0.64 4.43 -15.45
C VAL A 281 -0.41 2.98 -15.83
N THR A 282 0.59 2.36 -15.21
CA THR A 282 0.85 0.93 -15.32
C THR A 282 -0.03 0.13 -14.35
N ASN A 283 0.20 -1.19 -14.28
CA ASN A 283 -0.45 -2.04 -13.28
C ASN A 283 0.05 -1.78 -11.86
N GLY A 284 -0.72 -2.25 -10.89
CA GLY A 284 -0.39 -2.19 -9.47
C GLY A 284 -1.35 -1.32 -8.68
N THR A 285 -0.96 -0.99 -7.45
CA THR A 285 -1.78 -0.18 -6.55
C THR A 285 -0.98 0.97 -5.95
N ARG A 286 -1.63 2.12 -5.83
CA ARG A 286 -1.09 3.32 -5.22
C ARG A 286 -2.03 3.83 -4.14
N PHE A 287 -1.51 3.90 -2.92
CA PHE A 287 -2.12 4.60 -1.80
C PHE A 287 -1.34 5.87 -1.53
N VAL A 288 -1.99 7.04 -1.59
CA VAL A 288 -1.40 8.33 -1.24
C VAL A 288 -2.17 8.93 -0.08
N HIS A 289 -1.56 8.91 1.09
CA HIS A 289 -2.11 9.41 2.32
C HIS A 289 -1.63 10.85 2.56
N ILE A 290 -2.56 11.80 2.57
CA ILE A 290 -2.29 13.24 2.49
C ILE A 290 -2.67 13.90 3.82
N ALA A 291 -1.86 14.88 4.23
CA ALA A 291 -1.86 15.43 5.58
C ALA A 291 -1.74 14.32 6.64
N TYR A 292 -0.74 13.46 6.45
CA TYR A 292 -0.45 12.33 7.32
C TYR A 292 0.08 12.81 8.68
N ASP A 293 -0.65 12.47 9.74
CA ASP A 293 -0.31 12.81 11.10
C ASP A 293 0.60 11.75 11.73
N PHE A 294 1.86 12.13 11.93
CA PHE A 294 2.83 11.34 12.68
C PHE A 294 2.86 11.70 14.19
N GLY A 295 1.95 12.56 14.65
CA GLY A 295 1.89 13.10 16.01
C GLY A 295 2.72 14.37 16.18
N ARG A 296 4.05 14.28 16.35
CA ARG A 296 4.90 15.46 16.63
C ARG A 296 6.27 15.42 15.93
N GLY A 297 6.68 16.54 15.31
CA GLY A 297 8.07 16.87 14.96
C GLY A 297 8.54 16.48 13.55
N GLY A 298 8.33 17.36 12.56
CA GLY A 298 8.57 17.05 11.14
C GLY A 298 9.99 16.61 10.74
N SER A 299 11.03 17.23 11.30
CA SER A 299 12.43 16.91 10.97
C SER A 299 12.97 15.64 11.67
N ALA A 300 12.26 15.17 12.70
CA ALA A 300 12.59 13.91 13.38
C ALA A 300 12.03 12.72 12.59
N ILE A 301 10.80 12.85 12.10
CA ILE A 301 10.09 11.81 11.34
C ILE A 301 10.87 11.38 10.09
N THR A 302 11.40 12.33 9.33
CA THR A 302 12.08 12.03 8.06
C THR A 302 13.38 11.25 8.26
N ARG A 303 14.10 11.53 9.35
CA ARG A 303 15.29 10.78 9.78
C ARG A 303 14.95 9.44 10.42
N GLN A 304 13.80 9.36 11.08
CA GLN A 304 13.39 8.18 11.84
C GLN A 304 12.64 7.15 10.99
N LEU A 305 11.96 7.55 9.90
CA LEU A 305 11.13 6.64 9.10
C LEU A 305 11.94 5.45 8.55
N TYR A 306 13.14 5.71 8.02
CA TYR A 306 14.05 4.64 7.60
C TYR A 306 14.33 3.65 8.73
N THR A 307 14.65 4.15 9.92
CA THR A 307 14.98 3.31 11.09
C THR A 307 13.74 2.57 11.61
N ALA A 308 12.58 3.23 11.64
CA ALA A 308 11.32 2.68 12.10
C ALA A 308 10.83 1.56 11.16
N LEU A 309 10.85 1.79 9.85
CA LEU A 309 10.49 0.77 8.87
C LEU A 309 11.46 -0.41 8.91
N ASN A 310 12.77 -0.19 9.05
CA ASN A 310 13.72 -1.30 9.22
C ASN A 310 13.48 -2.08 10.53
N HIS A 311 12.99 -1.42 11.59
CA HIS A 311 12.67 -2.08 12.85
C HIS A 311 11.42 -2.95 12.74
N VAL A 312 10.34 -2.41 12.17
CA VAL A 312 9.08 -3.14 11.96
C VAL A 312 9.25 -4.24 10.91
N LEU A 313 9.94 -3.94 9.80
CA LEU A 313 10.28 -4.86 8.72
C LEU A 313 11.72 -5.35 8.90
N TYR A 314 11.98 -6.12 9.96
CA TYR A 314 13.34 -6.57 10.31
C TYR A 314 14.04 -7.35 9.19
N ASN A 315 13.31 -8.24 8.53
CA ASN A 315 13.79 -8.99 7.36
C ASN A 315 12.59 -9.17 6.42
N PRO A 316 12.26 -8.17 5.58
CA PRO A 316 11.12 -8.28 4.69
C PRO A 316 11.34 -9.40 3.67
N ILE A 317 10.25 -9.87 3.06
CA ILE A 317 10.34 -10.93 2.05
C ILE A 317 10.84 -10.40 0.72
N LEU A 318 10.48 -9.15 0.38
CA LEU A 318 10.94 -8.44 -0.81
C LEU A 318 11.61 -7.11 -0.42
N PRO A 319 12.62 -6.67 -1.18
CA PRO A 319 13.21 -5.35 -0.98
C PRO A 319 12.27 -4.26 -1.53
N PHE A 320 12.46 -3.02 -1.08
CA PHE A 320 11.71 -1.87 -1.57
C PHE A 320 12.52 -0.58 -1.50
N GLU A 321 12.11 0.44 -2.22
CA GLU A 321 12.75 1.76 -2.20
C GLU A 321 12.03 2.73 -1.26
N LEU A 322 12.78 3.37 -0.36
CA LEU A 322 12.27 4.44 0.50
C LEU A 322 12.81 5.80 0.02
N TYR A 323 11.90 6.72 -0.30
CA TYR A 323 12.20 8.10 -0.66
C TYR A 323 11.82 9.01 0.51
N ALA A 324 12.75 9.25 1.44
CA ALA A 324 12.52 10.12 2.60
C ALA A 324 12.96 11.58 2.31
N GLN A 325 12.13 12.35 1.60
CA GLN A 325 12.41 13.73 1.14
C GLN A 325 13.61 13.90 0.18
N ARG A 326 14.12 12.81 -0.41
CA ARG A 326 15.24 12.83 -1.36
C ARG A 326 14.80 12.27 -2.70
N GLN A 327 15.42 12.76 -3.77
CA GLN A 327 15.21 12.22 -5.12
C GLN A 327 15.87 10.84 -5.29
N THR A 328 17.00 10.62 -4.61
CA THR A 328 17.64 9.30 -4.55
C THR A 328 16.97 8.44 -3.48
N PRO A 329 16.50 7.22 -3.80
CA PRO A 329 15.94 6.32 -2.80
C PRO A 329 17.03 5.69 -1.93
N ASP A 330 16.67 5.40 -0.69
CA ASP A 330 17.38 4.45 0.17
C ASP A 330 16.76 3.06 -0.04
N PRO A 331 17.51 2.07 -0.58
CA PRO A 331 16.99 0.72 -0.70
C PRO A 331 16.86 0.08 0.68
N ILE A 332 15.69 -0.51 0.96
CA ILE A 332 15.39 -1.20 2.20
C ILE A 332 15.43 -2.71 1.94
N TYR A 333 16.40 -3.37 2.57
CA TYR A 333 16.51 -4.83 2.63
C TYR A 333 16.21 -5.38 4.03
N GLY A 334 15.80 -4.50 4.96
CA GLY A 334 15.60 -4.82 6.38
C GLY A 334 16.86 -4.70 7.24
N ASN A 335 16.65 -4.71 8.56
CA ASN A 335 17.70 -4.67 9.56
C ASN A 335 18.65 -5.87 9.53
N GLY A 336 18.19 -7.07 9.19
CA GLY A 336 19.05 -8.27 9.08
C GLY A 336 20.19 -8.07 8.06
N TYR A 337 19.88 -7.46 6.91
CA TYR A 337 20.86 -7.06 5.90
C TYR A 337 21.83 -5.99 6.43
N ARG A 338 21.32 -4.99 7.17
CA ARG A 338 22.16 -3.92 7.72
C ARG A 338 23.16 -4.46 8.75
N LEU A 339 22.74 -5.35 9.62
CA LEU A 339 23.59 -5.93 10.66
C LEU A 339 24.69 -6.81 10.06
N SER A 340 24.36 -7.62 9.05
CA SER A 340 25.35 -8.45 8.34
C SER A 340 26.34 -7.61 7.54
N SER A 341 25.90 -6.56 6.84
CA SER A 341 26.81 -5.66 6.12
C SER A 341 27.72 -4.83 7.04
N LEU A 342 27.25 -4.44 8.24
CA LEU A 342 28.08 -3.78 9.25
C LEU A 342 29.19 -4.69 9.80
N LYS A 343 28.90 -5.99 10.01
CA LYS A 343 29.91 -6.97 10.42
C LYS A 343 31.02 -7.09 9.37
N ASN A 344 30.66 -7.16 8.10
CA ASN A 344 31.63 -7.26 7.00
C ASN A 344 32.51 -6.01 6.86
N ARG A 345 31.95 -4.80 7.06
CA ARG A 345 32.74 -3.55 7.05
C ARG A 345 33.75 -3.44 8.20
N ARG A 346 33.46 -4.04 9.36
CA ARG A 346 34.40 -4.10 10.49
C ARG A 346 35.55 -5.08 10.21
N ILE A 347 35.27 -6.18 9.52
CA ILE A 347 36.28 -7.17 9.13
C ILE A 347 37.20 -6.62 8.02
N SER A 348 36.66 -5.87 7.05
CA SER A 348 37.43 -5.33 5.92
C SER A 348 38.31 -4.11 6.28
N LYS A 349 37.99 -3.41 7.37
CA LYS A 349 38.82 -2.31 7.90
C LYS A 349 39.63 -2.87 9.07
N GLY A 350 40.77 -3.49 8.76
CA GLY A 350 41.65 -4.19 9.71
C GLY A 350 41.69 -3.58 11.11
N SER A 351 40.87 -4.10 12.01
CA SER A 351 41.02 -3.93 13.44
C SER A 351 41.50 -5.26 14.00
N GLU A 352 42.80 -5.51 13.86
CA GLU A 352 43.50 -6.25 14.90
C GLU A 352 43.28 -5.48 16.22
N GLN A 353 42.89 -6.22 17.26
CA GLN A 353 42.70 -5.75 18.64
C GLN A 353 41.58 -4.72 18.87
N ARG A 354 40.37 -5.22 19.07
CA ARG A 354 39.53 -4.87 20.22
C ARG A 354 38.53 -6.00 20.42
N ASP A 355 38.54 -6.55 21.63
CA ASP A 355 37.77 -7.70 22.07
C ASP A 355 36.36 -7.73 21.47
N ALA A 356 36.01 -8.91 20.96
CA ALA A 356 34.66 -9.25 20.61
C ALA A 356 33.76 -9.01 21.84
N MET A 357 33.02 -7.91 21.87
CA MET A 357 31.76 -7.87 22.60
C MET A 357 30.83 -8.86 21.88
N VAL A 358 30.94 -10.12 22.28
CA VAL A 358 29.94 -11.15 22.06
C VAL A 358 28.66 -10.60 22.68
N LEU A 359 27.70 -10.19 21.84
CA LEU A 359 26.32 -9.98 22.28
C LEU A 359 25.68 -11.36 22.47
N ASP A 360 26.22 -12.14 23.39
CA ASP A 360 25.52 -13.28 23.98
C ASP A 360 24.63 -12.69 25.07
N LYS A 361 23.42 -12.31 24.69
CA LYS A 361 22.32 -12.32 25.66
C LYS A 361 21.79 -13.74 25.72
N VAL A 362 22.59 -14.66 26.25
CA VAL A 362 22.06 -15.88 26.85
C VAL A 362 21.29 -15.41 28.08
N PHE A 363 19.97 -15.36 27.97
CA PHE A 363 19.13 -15.18 29.15
C PHE A 363 19.38 -16.38 30.07
N PRO A 364 19.75 -16.17 31.35
CA PRO A 364 19.84 -17.28 32.28
C PRO A 364 18.47 -17.98 32.33
N PRO A 365 18.42 -19.32 32.31
CA PRO A 365 17.15 -20.03 32.42
C PRO A 365 16.46 -19.59 33.71
N GLN A 366 15.23 -19.11 33.58
CA GLN A 366 14.43 -18.77 34.75
C GLN A 366 14.08 -20.07 35.49
N PRO A 367 14.30 -20.14 36.82
CA PRO A 367 13.90 -21.30 37.59
C PRO A 367 12.38 -21.41 37.55
N VAL A 368 11.87 -22.48 36.94
CA VAL A 368 10.47 -22.86 37.05
C VAL A 368 10.31 -23.52 38.41
N GLY A 369 9.55 -22.88 39.30
CA GLY A 369 9.20 -23.46 40.61
C GLY A 369 8.47 -24.78 40.42
N LYS A 370 8.84 -25.77 41.24
CA LYS A 370 8.11 -27.05 41.36
C LYS A 370 6.77 -26.86 42.03
#